data_AF-L8LS02-F1
#
_entry.id   AF-L8LS02-F1
#
_cell.length_a   1.000
_cell.length_b   1.000
_cell.length_c   1.000
_cell.angle_alpha   90.00
_cell.angle_beta   90.00
_cell.angle_gamma   90.00
#
_symmetry.space_group_name_H-M   'P 1'
#
loop_
_entity.id
_entity.type
_entity.pdbx_description
1 polymer ?
#
loop_
_entity_poly.entity_id
_entity_poly.type
_entity_poly.pdbx_seq_one_letter_code
_entity_poly.pdbx_strand_id
1 'polypeptide(L)'
;MKIIYDPQVDVLSIRLSESPTESSTTLSVGLVFDYDKDGNVVKLSILNASKRVDRPETVEYSVNLARTEQNFSAPSLSLEQRLDFLKLPLEERRRQLAQQASDLVDHYQQNTDWKEFLAGDIIDY
;
A
#
# COMPACT_ATOMS: atom_id res chain seq x y z
N MET A 1 -13.91 1.08 2.96
CA MET A 1 -14.63 1.86 1.93
C MET A 1 -15.72 1.01 1.31
N LYS A 2 -16.89 1.59 1.02
CA LYS A 2 -18.01 0.91 0.37
C LYS A 2 -18.58 1.78 -0.75
N ILE A 3 -18.79 1.21 -1.92
CA ILE A 3 -19.38 1.89 -3.08
C ILE A 3 -20.75 1.27 -3.34
N ILE A 4 -21.78 2.10 -3.50
CA ILE A 4 -23.16 1.66 -3.72
C ILE A 4 -23.77 2.52 -4.82
N TYR A 5 -24.22 1.89 -5.90
CA TYR A 5 -25.11 2.52 -6.87
C TYR A 5 -26.54 2.02 -6.64
N ASP A 6 -27.48 2.94 -6.41
CA ASP A 6 -28.91 2.63 -6.35
C ASP A 6 -29.60 3.14 -7.63
N PRO A 7 -29.99 2.24 -8.55
CA PRO A 7 -30.63 2.63 -9.81
C PRO A 7 -32.08 3.10 -9.63
N GLN A 8 -32.74 2.83 -8.50
CA GLN A 8 -34.12 3.28 -8.27
C GLN A 8 -34.20 4.78 -8.04
N VAL A 9 -33.21 5.33 -7.32
CA VAL A 9 -33.10 6.77 -7.04
C VAL A 9 -32.01 7.46 -7.88
N ASP A 10 -31.29 6.69 -8.70
CA ASP A 10 -30.17 7.11 -9.55
C ASP A 10 -29.07 7.87 -8.79
N VAL A 11 -28.59 7.26 -7.70
CA VAL A 11 -27.55 7.82 -6.83
C VAL A 11 -26.37 6.85 -6.70
N LEU A 12 -25.16 7.34 -6.97
CA LEU A 12 -23.90 6.65 -6.68
C LEU A 12 -23.29 7.23 -5.40
N SER A 13 -23.06 6.40 -4.39
CA SER A 13 -22.49 6.80 -3.10
C SER A 13 -21.19 6.05 -2.82
N ILE A 14 -20.18 6.78 -2.34
CA ILE A 14 -18.92 6.24 -1.85
C ILE A 14 -18.83 6.58 -0.36
N ARG A 15 -18.91 5.57 0.50
CA ARG A 15 -18.67 5.69 1.94
C ARG A 15 -17.20 5.41 2.25
N LEU A 16 -16.53 6.42 2.81
CA LEU A 16 -15.11 6.38 3.15
C LEU A 16 -14.89 5.81 4.55
N SER A 17 -15.74 6.17 5.52
CA SER A 17 -15.70 5.68 6.90
C SER A 17 -17.09 5.31 7.43
N GLU A 18 -17.15 4.59 8.54
CA GLU A 18 -18.42 4.27 9.24
C GLU A 18 -18.81 5.32 10.28
N SER A 19 -18.07 6.45 10.34
CA SER A 19 -18.42 7.56 11.23
C SER A 19 -19.80 8.13 10.88
N PRO A 20 -20.62 8.54 11.87
CA PRO A 20 -21.90 9.18 11.62
C PRO A 20 -21.76 10.47 10.80
N THR A 21 -22.73 10.71 9.91
CA THR A 21 -22.87 11.99 9.22
C THR A 21 -23.50 13.01 10.15
N GLU A 22 -22.82 14.14 10.34
CA GLU A 22 -23.30 15.29 11.11
C GLU A 22 -23.87 16.38 10.18
N SER A 23 -23.21 16.59 9.04
CA SER A 23 -23.62 17.63 8.08
C SER A 23 -23.37 17.21 6.65
N SER A 24 -24.08 17.85 5.72
CA SER A 24 -23.97 17.62 4.28
C SER A 24 -23.84 18.94 3.54
N THR A 25 -22.94 19.00 2.56
CA THR A 25 -22.73 20.17 1.68
C THR A 25 -22.84 19.75 0.22
N THR A 26 -23.56 20.56 -0.58
CA THR A 26 -23.61 20.40 -2.04
C THR A 26 -22.55 21.27 -2.68
N LEU A 27 -21.53 20.66 -3.31
CA LEU A 27 -20.41 21.41 -3.93
C LEU A 27 -20.75 21.89 -5.35
N SER A 28 -21.53 21.11 -6.08
CA SER A 28 -21.98 21.40 -7.44
C SER A 28 -23.30 20.68 -7.70
N VAL A 29 -23.94 20.96 -8.84
CA VAL A 29 -25.23 20.33 -9.18
C VAL A 29 -25.06 18.81 -9.19
N GLY A 30 -25.63 18.16 -8.19
CA GLY A 30 -25.63 16.70 -8.05
C GLY A 30 -24.40 16.10 -7.38
N LEU A 31 -23.50 16.87 -6.75
CA LEU A 31 -22.40 16.33 -5.92
C LEU A 31 -22.58 16.74 -4.46
N VAL A 32 -22.68 15.76 -3.56
CA VAL A 32 -22.93 15.97 -2.12
C VAL A 32 -21.83 15.32 -1.29
N PHE A 33 -21.24 16.07 -0.37
CA PHE A 33 -20.28 15.59 0.62
C PHE A 33 -20.91 15.58 1.99
N ASP A 34 -20.74 14.48 2.71
CA ASP A 34 -21.14 14.34 4.09
C ASP A 34 -19.92 14.36 5.00
N TYR A 35 -20.04 15.05 6.13
CA TYR A 35 -18.97 15.27 7.10
C TYR A 35 -19.34 14.69 8.45
N ASP A 36 -18.35 14.22 9.21
CA ASP A 36 -18.51 13.91 10.63
C ASP A 36 -18.41 15.19 11.50
N LYS A 37 -18.58 15.01 12.82
CA LYS A 37 -18.48 16.06 13.83
C LYS A 37 -17.11 16.77 13.86
N ASP A 38 -16.06 16.11 13.39
CA ASP A 38 -14.68 16.63 13.38
C ASP A 38 -14.34 17.30 12.03
N GLY A 39 -15.31 17.36 11.10
CA GLY A 39 -15.16 17.98 9.80
C GLY A 39 -14.50 17.08 8.74
N ASN A 40 -14.35 15.79 8.99
CA ASN A 40 -13.80 14.85 8.00
C ASN A 40 -14.90 14.37 7.05
N VAL A 41 -14.55 14.18 5.78
CA VAL A 41 -15.49 13.62 4.78
C VAL A 41 -15.71 12.14 5.05
N VAL A 42 -16.97 11.75 5.28
CA VAL A 42 -17.37 10.35 5.53
C VAL A 42 -18.05 9.70 4.33
N LYS A 43 -18.74 10.49 3.50
CA LYS A 43 -19.46 10.01 2.32
C LYS A 43 -19.44 11.04 1.20
N LEU A 44 -19.36 10.57 -0.03
CA LEU A 44 -19.55 11.34 -1.25
C LEU A 44 -20.69 10.72 -2.06
N SER A 45 -21.59 11.55 -2.58
CA SER A 45 -22.75 11.10 -3.37
C SER A 45 -22.86 11.89 -4.68
N ILE A 46 -23.13 11.18 -5.77
CA ILE A 46 -23.43 11.73 -7.09
C ILE A 46 -24.91 11.46 -7.41
N LEU A 47 -25.72 12.51 -7.52
CA LEU A 47 -27.14 12.47 -7.87
C LEU A 47 -27.33 12.51 -9.39
N ASN A 48 -28.37 11.83 -9.89
CA ASN A 48 -28.55 11.59 -11.32
C ASN A 48 -27.31 10.93 -11.94
N ALA A 49 -26.79 9.89 -11.27
CA ALA A 49 -25.51 9.28 -11.63
C ALA A 49 -25.50 8.79 -13.09
N SER A 50 -26.61 8.23 -13.58
CA SER A 50 -26.77 7.79 -14.99
C SER A 50 -26.52 8.88 -16.03
N LYS A 51 -26.65 10.16 -15.66
CA LYS A 51 -26.41 11.32 -16.54
C LYS A 51 -25.02 11.93 -16.38
N ARG A 52 -24.25 11.46 -15.40
CA ARG A 52 -22.97 12.07 -14.97
C ARG A 52 -21.81 11.09 -14.97
N VAL A 53 -22.08 9.80 -14.98
CA VAL A 53 -21.13 8.70 -14.95
C VAL A 53 -21.47 7.76 -16.11
N ASP A 54 -20.50 7.42 -16.95
CA ASP A 54 -20.73 6.63 -18.17
C ASP A 54 -21.27 5.22 -17.87
N ARG A 55 -20.77 4.58 -16.80
CA ARG A 55 -21.11 3.21 -16.39
C ARG A 55 -21.24 3.11 -14.87
N PRO A 56 -22.30 3.67 -14.26
CA PRO A 56 -22.46 3.71 -12.80
C PRO A 56 -22.53 2.32 -12.13
N GLU A 57 -22.78 1.27 -12.90
CA GLU A 57 -22.77 -0.13 -12.48
C GLU A 57 -21.37 -0.79 -12.46
N THR A 58 -20.35 -0.12 -13.00
CA THR A 58 -18.99 -0.66 -13.10
C THR A 58 -18.02 0.15 -12.24
N VAL A 59 -17.17 -0.53 -11.47
CA VAL A 59 -16.08 0.09 -10.71
C VAL A 59 -14.76 -0.52 -11.14
N GLU A 60 -13.83 0.31 -11.57
CA GLU A 60 -12.43 -0.06 -11.76
C GLU A 60 -11.61 0.46 -10.59
N TYR A 61 -10.86 -0.41 -9.94
CA TYR A 61 -10.01 -0.07 -8.81
C TYR A 61 -8.58 -0.48 -9.11
N SER A 62 -7.69 0.50 -9.12
CA SER A 62 -6.26 0.31 -9.32
C SER A 62 -5.51 0.96 -8.16
N VAL A 63 -4.58 0.22 -7.57
CA VAL A 63 -3.66 0.76 -6.56
C VAL A 63 -2.33 1.02 -7.23
N ASN A 64 -1.93 2.29 -7.32
CA ASN A 64 -0.56 2.61 -7.66
C ASN A 64 0.28 2.50 -6.39
N LEU A 65 0.80 1.30 -6.15
CA LEU A 65 1.84 1.12 -5.15
C LEU A 65 3.10 1.77 -5.72
N ALA A 66 3.30 3.06 -5.39
CA ALA A 66 4.66 3.57 -5.38
C ALA A 66 5.41 2.66 -4.40
N ARG A 67 6.21 1.73 -4.92
CA ARG A 67 7.23 1.07 -4.11
C ARG A 67 7.99 2.22 -3.47
N THR A 68 7.71 2.48 -2.21
CA THR A 68 8.70 3.11 -1.36
C THR A 68 9.73 2.01 -1.24
N GLU A 69 10.62 1.93 -2.24
CA GLU A 69 11.94 1.44 -1.98
C GLU A 69 12.41 2.37 -0.86
N GLN A 70 12.21 1.95 0.39
CA GLN A 70 13.17 2.27 1.41
C GLN A 70 14.48 1.97 0.71
N ASN A 71 15.26 3.02 0.42
CA ASN A 71 16.58 2.90 -0.13
C ASN A 71 17.36 1.97 0.82
N PHE A 72 17.25 0.67 0.61
CA PHE A 72 18.26 -0.29 0.98
C PHE A 72 19.39 -0.03 -0.02
N SER A 73 19.99 1.15 0.10
CA SER A 73 21.39 1.33 -0.18
C SER A 73 22.09 0.49 0.87
N ALA A 74 22.10 -0.84 0.67
CA ALA A 74 23.19 -1.63 1.19
C ALA A 74 24.44 -0.87 0.73
N PRO A 75 25.30 -0.38 1.66
CA PRO A 75 26.48 0.36 1.26
C PRO A 75 27.21 -0.50 0.24
N SER A 76 27.30 0.00 -0.99
CA SER A 76 27.98 -0.72 -2.05
C SER A 76 29.46 -0.71 -1.70
N LEU A 77 29.88 -1.76 -0.99
CA LEU A 77 31.29 -1.92 -0.64
C LEU A 77 32.10 -1.84 -1.93
N SER A 78 33.11 -0.97 -1.93
CA SER A 78 34.07 -0.91 -3.03
C SER A 78 34.75 -2.28 -3.18
N LEU A 79 35.31 -2.56 -4.37
CA LEU A 79 36.03 -3.80 -4.59
C LEU A 79 37.18 -3.98 -3.59
N GLU A 80 37.83 -2.88 -3.21
CA GLU A 80 38.90 -2.87 -2.20
C GLU A 80 38.37 -3.29 -0.82
N GLN A 81 37.24 -2.74 -0.38
CA GLN A 81 36.60 -3.10 0.89
C GLN A 81 36.16 -4.58 0.92
N ARG A 82 35.67 -5.10 -0.21
CA ARG A 82 35.33 -6.53 -0.35
C ARG A 82 36.56 -7.42 -0.27
N LEU A 83 37.67 -7.00 -0.88
CA LEU A 83 38.92 -7.75 -0.83
C LEU A 83 39.51 -7.74 0.58
N ASP A 84 39.46 -6.62 1.29
CA ASP A 84 39.96 -6.53 2.66
C ASP A 84 39.14 -7.39 3.61
N PHE A 85 37.83 -7.47 3.44
CA PHE A 85 36.99 -8.42 4.16
C PHE A 85 37.47 -9.87 3.95
N LEU A 86 37.75 -10.27 2.71
CA LEU A 86 38.19 -11.64 2.40
C LEU A 86 39.57 -11.99 2.97
N LYS A 87 40.42 -11.00 3.20
CA LYS A 87 41.74 -11.18 3.83
C LYS A 87 41.66 -11.38 5.35
N LEU A 88 40.52 -11.08 5.99
CA LEU A 88 40.37 -11.24 7.42
C LEU A 88 40.36 -12.74 7.84
N PRO A 89 40.93 -13.06 9.01
CA PRO A 89 40.70 -14.30 9.73
C PRO A 89 39.22 -14.71 9.75
N LEU A 90 38.98 -16.02 9.70
CA LEU A 90 37.62 -16.57 9.63
C LEU A 90 36.73 -16.11 10.79
N GLU A 91 37.29 -15.99 11.99
CA GLU A 91 36.55 -15.55 13.18
C GLU A 91 36.08 -14.09 13.07
N GLU A 92 36.94 -13.21 12.56
CA GLU A 92 36.63 -11.80 12.37
C GLU A 92 35.57 -11.61 11.26
N ARG A 93 35.68 -12.37 10.17
CA ARG A 93 34.64 -12.40 9.13
C ARG A 93 33.29 -12.84 9.70
N ARG A 94 33.27 -13.92 10.49
CA ARG A 94 32.03 -14.43 11.12
C ARG A 94 31.40 -13.41 12.06
N ARG A 95 32.21 -12.70 12.84
CA ARG A 95 31.73 -11.64 13.73
C ARG A 95 31.08 -10.50 12.95
N GLN A 96 31.70 -10.04 11.86
CA GLN A 96 31.15 -8.98 11.02
C GLN A 96 29.84 -9.41 10.34
N LEU A 97 29.79 -10.63 9.80
CA LEU A 97 28.58 -11.16 9.17
C LEU A 97 27.44 -11.37 10.16
N ALA A 98 27.73 -11.81 11.39
CA ALA A 98 26.73 -11.97 12.43
C ALA A 98 26.10 -10.62 12.84
N GLN A 99 26.91 -9.56 12.93
CA GLN A 99 26.39 -8.21 13.20
C GLN A 99 25.49 -7.73 12.05
N GLN A 100 25.94 -7.88 10.81
CA GLN A 100 25.16 -7.49 9.63
C GLN A 100 23.85 -8.30 9.53
N ALA A 101 23.87 -9.59 9.89
CA ALA A 101 22.68 -10.42 9.90
C ALA A 101 21.65 -9.94 10.93
N SER A 102 22.08 -9.50 12.12
CA SER A 102 21.20 -8.94 13.15
C SER A 102 20.46 -7.70 12.66
N ASP A 103 21.16 -6.80 11.95
CA ASP A 103 20.57 -5.57 11.42
C ASP A 103 19.53 -5.85 10.31
N LEU A 104 19.59 -7.02 9.69
CA LEU A 104 18.65 -7.45 8.64
C LEU A 104 17.44 -8.22 9.19
N VAL A 105 17.43 -8.62 10.47
CA VAL A 105 16.34 -9.43 11.05
C VAL A 105 14.99 -8.73 10.92
N ASP A 106 14.92 -7.44 11.23
CA ASP A 106 13.66 -6.67 11.18
C ASP A 106 13.09 -6.65 9.75
N HIS A 107 13.94 -6.56 8.73
CA HIS A 107 13.54 -6.58 7.32
C HIS A 107 12.90 -7.93 6.93
N TYR A 108 13.49 -9.06 7.34
CA TYR A 108 12.93 -10.40 7.07
C TYR A 108 11.72 -10.74 7.95
N GLN A 109 11.54 -10.09 9.10
CA GLN A 109 10.35 -10.27 9.92
C GLN A 109 9.13 -9.53 9.35
N GLN A 110 9.33 -8.34 8.78
CA GLN A 110 8.25 -7.49 8.26
C GLN A 110 7.87 -7.82 6.82
N ASN A 111 8.85 -8.12 5.97
CA ASN A 111 8.62 -8.53 4.60
C ASN A 111 8.46 -10.06 4.56
N THR A 112 7.30 -10.57 4.14
CA THR A 112 7.05 -12.02 3.98
C THR A 112 7.19 -12.53 2.56
N ASP A 113 7.58 -11.68 1.59
CA ASP A 113 7.74 -12.06 0.17
C ASP A 113 8.77 -13.20 0.00
N TRP A 114 9.75 -13.29 0.90
CA TRP A 114 10.70 -14.42 0.93
C TRP A 114 10.03 -15.78 1.21
N LYS A 115 8.86 -15.80 1.86
CA LYS A 115 8.10 -17.04 2.08
C LYS A 115 7.45 -17.53 0.78
N GLU A 116 7.07 -16.63 -0.12
CA GLU A 116 6.54 -17.01 -1.43
C GLU A 116 7.63 -17.62 -2.33
N PHE A 117 8.87 -17.12 -2.25
CA PHE A 117 10.01 -17.68 -2.99
C PHE A 117 10.39 -19.12 -2.55
N LEU A 118 10.09 -19.52 -1.32
CA LEU A 118 10.33 -20.88 -0.82
C LEU A 118 9.19 -21.87 -1.14
N ALA A 119 8.05 -21.39 -1.64
CA ALA A 119 6.88 -22.20 -1.95
C ALA A 119 6.84 -22.70 -3.42
N GLY A 120 7.76 -22.26 -4.26
CA GLY A 120 7.99 -22.86 -5.57
C GLY A 120 8.85 -24.11 -5.41
N ASP A 121 8.41 -25.24 -5.98
CA ASP A 121 9.22 -26.46 -6.10
C ASP A 121 10.65 -26.07 -6.49
N ILE A 122 11.59 -26.40 -5.61
CA ILE A 122 13.00 -26.43 -5.99
C ILE A 122 13.09 -27.53 -7.04
N ILE A 123 13.02 -27.16 -8.32
CA ILE A 123 13.29 -28.07 -9.42
C ILE A 123 14.78 -28.40 -9.33
N ASP A 124 15.09 -29.53 -8.70
CA ASP A 124 16.38 -30.20 -8.85
C ASP A 124 16.54 -30.56 -10.34
N TYR A 125 17.43 -29.85 -11.02
CA TYR A 125 17.90 -30.20 -12.36
C TYR A 125 19.00 -31.25 -12.30
#